data_AF-A0A8T4RBI0-F1
#
_entry.id   AF-A0A8T4RBI0-F1
#
_cell.length_a   1.000
_cell.length_b   1.000
_cell.length_c   1.000
_cell.angle_alpha   90.00
_cell.angle_beta   90.00
_cell.angle_gamma   90.00
#
_symmetry.space_group_name_H-M   'P 1'
#
loop_
_entity.id
_entity.type
_entity.pdbx_description
1 polymer ?
#
loop_
_entity_poly.entity_id
_entity_poly.type
_entity_poly.pdbx_seq_one_letter_code
_entity_poly.pdbx_strand_id
1 'polypeptide(L)'
;MVQVVITLIGLITIIAGVLPFVGSLAGLPLSILSGVGYSIIISIIGILGLLYGFTSMALIGETKFVMIALGLLTLLGGIIPFIKNIIPLAIPTTGALYSGIVIVIGVIGLIYGMKQF
;
A
#
# COMPACT_ATOMS: atom_id res chain seq x y z
N MET A 1 16.46 -1.29 13.69
CA MET A 1 16.02 -0.20 12.78
C MET A 1 15.24 -0.70 11.57
N VAL A 2 15.73 -1.71 10.84
CA VAL A 2 15.06 -2.23 9.62
C VAL A 2 13.63 -2.69 9.87
N GLN A 3 13.44 -3.42 10.96
CA GLN A 3 12.17 -3.96 11.44
C GLN A 3 11.13 -2.83 11.65
N VAL A 4 11.56 -1.71 12.24
CA VAL A 4 10.73 -0.53 12.52
C VAL A 4 10.25 0.10 11.22
N VAL A 5 11.12 0.18 10.19
CA VAL A 5 10.76 0.79 8.90
C VAL A 5 9.77 -0.08 8.13
N ILE A 6 9.97 -1.40 8.09
CA ILE A 6 9.01 -2.33 7.45
C ILE A 6 7.65 -2.25 8.15
N THR A 7 7.66 -2.24 9.49
CA THR A 7 6.44 -2.13 10.30
C THR A 7 5.73 -0.80 10.05
N LEU A 8 6.46 0.31 9.96
CA LEU A 8 5.91 1.63 9.62
C LEU A 8 5.29 1.65 8.23
N ILE A 9 5.95 1.06 7.22
CA ILE A 9 5.41 1.01 5.85
C ILE A 9 4.14 0.14 5.81
N GLY A 10 4.14 -1.00 6.51
CA GLY A 10 2.95 -1.82 6.70
C GLY A 10 1.81 -1.03 7.36
N LEU A 11 2.10 -0.32 8.46
CA LEU A 11 1.14 0.50 9.19
C LEU A 11 0.57 1.63 8.32
N ILE A 12 1.41 2.36 7.59
CA ILE A 12 0.97 3.43 6.69
C ILE A 12 0.10 2.86 5.56
N THR A 13 0.43 1.67 5.05
CA THR A 13 -0.38 0.97 4.05
C THR A 13 -1.75 0.59 4.63
N ILE A 14 -1.82 0.10 5.88
CA ILE A 14 -3.09 -0.17 6.57
C ILE A 14 -3.89 1.13 6.75
N ILE A 15 -3.26 2.20 7.23
CA ILE A 15 -3.92 3.50 7.43
C ILE A 15 -4.50 4.00 6.10
N ALA A 16 -3.73 3.91 5.00
CA ALA A 16 -4.22 4.22 3.67
C ALA A 16 -5.39 3.31 3.28
N GLY A 17 -5.31 2.00 3.54
CA GLY A 17 -6.43 1.07 3.32
C GLY A 17 -7.70 1.41 4.12
N VAL A 18 -7.55 1.92 5.35
CA VAL A 18 -8.64 2.27 6.26
C VAL A 18 -9.24 3.65 5.97
N LEU A 19 -8.46 4.54 5.33
CA LEU A 19 -8.84 5.93 5.02
C LEU A 19 -10.23 6.07 4.37
N PRO A 20 -10.63 5.24 3.38
CA PRO A 20 -11.93 5.38 2.72
C PRO A 20 -13.10 5.10 3.64
N PHE A 21 -12.93 4.22 4.63
CA PHE A 21 -13.95 3.89 5.62
C PHE A 21 -14.10 5.02 6.64
N VAL A 22 -12.99 5.48 7.21
CA VAL A 22 -12.99 6.55 8.24
C VAL A 22 -13.39 7.90 7.63
N GLY A 23 -12.92 8.20 6.43
CA GLY A 23 -13.28 9.44 5.77
C GLY A 23 -14.74 9.48 5.32
N SER A 24 -15.35 8.32 5.00
CA SER A 24 -16.79 8.25 4.76
C SER A 24 -17.60 8.57 6.02
N LEU A 25 -17.11 8.19 7.21
CA LEU A 25 -17.73 8.53 8.49
C LEU A 25 -17.56 10.02 8.85
N ALA A 26 -16.44 10.62 8.44
CA ALA A 26 -16.12 12.03 8.68
C ALA A 26 -16.70 13.00 7.63
N GLY A 27 -17.41 12.50 6.61
CA GLY A 27 -17.98 13.32 5.53
C GLY A 27 -16.94 13.90 4.56
N LEU A 28 -15.76 13.29 4.45
CA LEU A 28 -14.73 13.74 3.50
C LEU A 28 -15.17 13.50 2.04
N PRO A 29 -14.72 14.34 1.09
CA PRO A 29 -15.06 14.18 -0.33
C PRO A 29 -14.65 12.82 -0.89
N LEU A 30 -15.55 12.15 -1.61
CA LEU A 30 -15.30 10.84 -2.26
C LEU A 30 -14.11 10.86 -3.23
N SER A 31 -13.77 12.02 -3.80
CA SER A 31 -12.61 12.23 -4.67
C SER A 31 -11.27 11.99 -3.97
N ILE A 32 -11.22 12.22 -2.64
CA ILE A 32 -10.04 11.98 -1.80
C ILE A 32 -10.03 10.52 -1.30
N LEU A 33 -11.22 9.94 -1.08
CA LEU A 33 -11.39 8.61 -0.48
C LEU A 33 -11.35 7.46 -1.48
N SER A 34 -11.66 7.72 -2.74
CA SER A 34 -11.78 6.68 -3.77
C SER A 34 -11.39 7.16 -5.17
N GLY A 35 -10.99 8.42 -5.30
CA GLY A 35 -10.57 9.02 -6.55
C GLY A 35 -9.07 9.00 -6.75
N VAL A 36 -8.61 9.78 -7.73
CA VAL A 36 -7.20 9.88 -8.15
C VAL A 36 -6.26 10.18 -6.96
N GLY A 37 -6.69 11.01 -6.01
CA GLY A 37 -5.90 11.34 -4.83
C GLY A 37 -5.56 10.11 -3.97
N TYR A 38 -6.50 9.18 -3.82
CA TYR A 38 -6.29 7.93 -3.08
C TYR A 38 -5.25 7.05 -3.74
N SER A 39 -5.37 6.88 -5.06
CA SER A 39 -4.43 6.10 -5.88
C SER A 39 -3.01 6.68 -5.85
N ILE A 40 -2.87 8.00 -5.81
CA ILE A 40 -1.59 8.69 -5.65
C ILE A 40 -0.96 8.36 -4.29
N ILE A 41 -1.72 8.45 -3.20
CA ILE A 41 -1.22 8.14 -1.84
C ILE A 41 -0.69 6.71 -1.80
N ILE A 42 -1.46 5.73 -2.27
CA ILE A 42 -1.04 4.33 -2.32
C ILE A 42 0.23 4.17 -3.16
N SER A 43 0.29 4.81 -4.33
CA SER A 43 1.45 4.75 -5.21
C SER A 43 2.71 5.30 -4.53
N ILE A 44 2.61 6.41 -3.80
CA ILE A 44 3.73 7.00 -3.05
C ILE A 44 4.23 6.01 -1.98
N ILE A 45 3.32 5.37 -1.23
CA ILE A 45 3.69 4.37 -0.22
C ILE A 45 4.42 3.19 -0.86
N GLY A 46 3.94 2.71 -2.01
CA GLY A 46 4.60 1.66 -2.79
C GLY A 46 5.99 2.05 -3.27
N ILE A 47 6.16 3.27 -3.80
CA ILE A 47 7.46 3.82 -4.21
C ILE A 47 8.42 3.91 -3.03
N LEU A 48 7.97 4.42 -1.88
CA LEU A 48 8.80 4.49 -0.66
C LEU A 48 9.21 3.10 -0.20
N GLY A 49 8.30 2.12 -0.26
CA GLY A 49 8.59 0.73 0.03
C GLY A 49 9.64 0.11 -0.89
N LEU A 50 9.54 0.39 -2.19
CA LEU A 50 10.52 -0.05 -3.18
C LEU A 50 11.87 0.61 -3.00
N LEU A 51 11.90 1.94 -2.84
CA LEU A 51 13.13 2.69 -2.60
C LEU A 51 13.84 2.14 -1.35
N TYR A 52 13.10 1.91 -0.27
CA TYR A 52 13.67 1.31 0.93
C TYR A 52 14.19 -0.12 0.67
N GLY A 53 13.41 -0.95 -0.03
CA GLY A 53 13.77 -2.31 -0.40
C GLY A 53 15.04 -2.39 -1.26
N PHE A 54 15.22 -1.50 -2.24
CA PHE A 54 16.37 -1.51 -3.13
C PHE A 54 17.62 -0.88 -2.52
N THR A 55 17.48 0.25 -1.83
CA THR A 55 18.62 1.08 -1.37
C THR A 55 19.15 0.68 0.01
N SER A 56 18.35 0.03 0.85
CA SER A 56 18.79 -0.38 2.19
C SER A 56 19.79 -1.53 2.10
N MET A 57 21.04 -1.26 2.49
CA MET A 57 22.07 -2.30 2.68
C MET A 57 21.79 -3.19 3.89
N ALA A 58 20.88 -2.78 4.76
CA ALA A 58 20.50 -3.51 5.96
C ALA A 58 19.45 -4.60 5.69
N LEU A 59 18.87 -4.64 4.48
CA LEU A 59 18.01 -5.71 3.99
C LEU A 59 18.83 -6.69 3.15
N ILE A 60 18.87 -7.97 3.55
CA ILE A 60 19.63 -9.02 2.86
C ILE A 60 18.75 -10.26 2.66
N GLY A 61 18.91 -10.92 1.51
CA GLY A 61 18.22 -12.18 1.20
C GLY A 61 16.69 -12.04 1.15
N GLU A 62 16.00 -12.91 1.87
CA GLU A 62 14.53 -13.00 1.88
C GLU A 62 13.86 -11.70 2.33
N THR A 63 14.45 -11.00 3.29
CA THR A 63 13.89 -9.76 3.85
C THR A 63 13.82 -8.64 2.82
N LYS A 64 14.84 -8.56 1.96
CA LYS A 64 14.90 -7.63 0.84
C LYS A 64 13.85 -7.95 -0.21
N PHE A 65 13.74 -9.23 -0.56
CA PHE A 65 12.75 -9.70 -1.51
C PHE A 65 11.32 -9.39 -1.06
N VAL A 66 10.98 -9.69 0.21
CA VAL A 66 9.64 -9.41 0.75
C VAL A 66 9.34 -7.92 0.79
N MET A 67 10.32 -7.08 1.14
CA MET A 67 10.12 -5.63 1.13
C MET A 67 9.87 -5.08 -0.28
N ILE A 68 10.63 -5.56 -1.28
CA ILE A 68 10.44 -5.20 -2.68
C ILE A 68 9.08 -5.72 -3.17
N ALA A 69 8.69 -6.94 -2.83
CA ALA A 69 7.40 -7.51 -3.21
C ALA A 69 6.23 -6.72 -2.59
N LEU A 70 6.32 -6.34 -1.30
CA LEU A 70 5.34 -5.46 -0.65
C LEU A 70 5.26 -4.10 -1.34
N GLY A 71 6.40 -3.47 -1.61
CA GLY A 71 6.44 -2.20 -2.32
C GLY A 71 5.81 -2.29 -3.72
N LEU A 72 6.10 -3.37 -4.46
CA LEU A 72 5.50 -3.64 -5.77
C LEU A 72 3.99 -3.86 -5.67
N LEU A 73 3.52 -4.66 -4.73
CA LEU A 73 2.09 -4.93 -4.54
C LEU A 73 1.31 -3.67 -4.17
N THR A 74 1.86 -2.86 -3.25
CA THR A 74 1.26 -1.57 -2.89
C THR A 74 1.29 -0.61 -4.07
N LEU A 75 2.41 -0.51 -4.81
CA LEU A 75 2.50 0.35 -5.99
C LEU A 75 1.53 -0.08 -7.08
N LEU A 76 1.42 -1.38 -7.37
CA LEU A 76 0.43 -1.92 -8.30
C LEU A 76 -0.98 -1.58 -7.84
N GLY A 77 -1.27 -1.72 -6.55
CA GLY A 77 -2.50 -1.23 -5.95
C GLY A 77 -2.81 0.19 -6.41
N GLY A 78 -1.87 1.12 -6.25
CA GLY A 78 -2.03 2.52 -6.65
C GLY A 78 -2.08 2.78 -8.15
N ILE A 79 -1.37 2.00 -8.97
CA ILE A 79 -1.28 2.18 -10.43
C ILE A 79 -2.49 1.57 -11.17
N ILE A 80 -3.03 0.44 -10.71
CA ILE A 80 -4.13 -0.28 -11.39
C ILE A 80 -5.34 0.63 -11.71
N PRO A 81 -5.82 1.52 -10.81
CA PRO A 81 -6.88 2.48 -11.13
C PRO A 81 -6.58 3.38 -12.33
N PHE A 82 -5.32 3.76 -12.53
CA PHE A 82 -4.92 4.55 -13.70
C PHE A 82 -4.92 3.72 -14.98
N ILE A 83 -4.42 2.48 -14.92
CA ILE A 83 -4.43 1.57 -16.07
C ILE A 83 -5.87 1.26 -16.50
N LYS A 84 -6.79 1.10 -15.53
CA LYS A 84 -8.20 0.85 -15.81
C LYS A 84 -8.88 1.96 -16.62
N ASN A 85 -8.41 3.20 -16.47
CA ASN A 85 -8.91 4.33 -17.28
C ASN A 85 -8.47 4.25 -18.75
N ILE A 86 -7.43 3.47 -19.06
CA ILE A 86 -6.88 3.29 -20.41
C ILE A 86 -7.38 1.96 -21.02
N ILE A 87 -7.43 0.90 -20.22
CA ILE A 87 -7.83 -0.45 -20.62
C ILE A 87 -8.92 -0.94 -19.67
N PRO A 88 -10.10 -1.37 -20.17
CA PRO A 88 -11.18 -1.85 -19.31
C PRO A 88 -10.80 -3.17 -18.63
N LEU A 89 -10.24 -3.06 -17.42
CA LEU A 89 -9.92 -4.19 -16.54
C LEU A 89 -11.12 -4.49 -15.63
N ALA A 90 -11.54 -5.76 -15.58
CA ALA A 90 -12.59 -6.26 -14.69
C ALA A 90 -12.14 -6.37 -13.22
N ILE A 91 -11.21 -5.52 -12.79
CA ILE A 91 -10.66 -5.51 -11.43
C ILE A 91 -11.41 -4.44 -10.62
N PRO A 92 -11.84 -4.73 -9.39
CA PRO A 92 -12.36 -3.73 -8.49
C PRO A 92 -11.23 -2.75 -8.10
N THR A 93 -11.36 -1.50 -8.52
CA THR A 93 -10.37 -0.42 -8.32
C THR A 93 -10.88 0.69 -7.43
N THR A 94 -12.10 0.55 -6.91
CA THR A 94 -12.79 1.51 -6.07
C THR A 94 -13.65 0.77 -5.03
N GLY A 95 -13.93 1.45 -3.92
CA GLY A 95 -14.80 0.94 -2.86
C GLY A 95 -14.15 -0.06 -1.90
N ALA A 96 -14.99 -0.62 -1.02
CA ALA A 96 -14.56 -1.41 0.13
C ALA A 96 -13.70 -2.63 -0.22
N LEU A 97 -13.95 -3.28 -1.36
CA LEU A 97 -13.18 -4.44 -1.83
C LEU A 97 -11.73 -4.07 -2.14
N TYR A 98 -11.51 -2.96 -2.86
CA TYR A 98 -10.17 -2.47 -3.17
C TYR A 98 -9.43 -2.03 -1.90
N SER A 99 -10.11 -1.30 -1.01
CA SER A 99 -9.56 -0.91 0.30
C SER A 99 -9.21 -2.13 1.16
N GLY A 100 -10.03 -3.18 1.15
CA GLY A 100 -9.77 -4.44 1.84
C GLY A 100 -8.48 -5.11 1.35
N ILE A 101 -8.23 -5.14 0.05
CA ILE A 101 -6.97 -5.68 -0.51
C ILE A 101 -5.76 -4.87 -0.02
N VAL A 102 -5.84 -3.54 -0.03
CA VAL A 102 -4.77 -2.67 0.47
C VAL A 102 -4.50 -2.91 1.96
N ILE A 103 -5.54 -3.06 2.77
CA ILE A 103 -5.39 -3.41 4.20
C ILE A 103 -4.68 -4.76 4.35
N VAL A 104 -5.06 -5.79 3.59
CA VAL A 104 -4.42 -7.11 3.66
C VAL A 104 -2.94 -7.03 3.31
N ILE A 105 -2.56 -6.29 2.26
CA ILE A 105 -1.14 -6.06 1.91
C ILE A 105 -0.41 -5.39 3.07
N GLY A 106 -1.01 -4.36 3.67
CA GLY A 106 -0.44 -3.67 4.83
C GLY A 106 -0.28 -4.56 6.06
N VAL A 107 -1.27 -5.42 6.34
CA VAL A 107 -1.23 -6.40 7.44
C VAL A 107 -0.11 -7.41 7.23
N ILE A 108 0.07 -7.91 6.01
CA ILE A 108 1.21 -8.80 5.67
C ILE A 108 2.53 -8.08 5.96
N GLY A 109 2.66 -6.82 5.53
CA GLY A 109 3.86 -6.01 5.81
C GLY A 109 4.11 -5.80 7.29
N LEU A 110 3.06 -5.52 8.06
CA LEU A 110 3.14 -5.33 9.52
C LEU A 110 3.53 -6.63 10.24
N ILE A 111 2.88 -7.76 9.93
CA ILE A 111 3.22 -9.07 10.50
C ILE A 111 4.66 -9.44 10.17
N TYR A 112 5.12 -9.20 8.94
CA TYR A 112 6.48 -9.51 8.56
C TYR A 112 7.50 -8.60 9.25
N GLY A 113 7.20 -7.31 9.38
CA GLY A 113 8.01 -6.37 10.16
C GLY A 113 8.10 -6.73 11.64
N MET A 114 7.00 -7.22 12.23
CA MET A 114 6.95 -7.69 13.62
C MET A 114 7.59 -9.06 13.83
N LYS A 115 7.49 -10.01 12.89
CA LYS A 115 8.17 -11.31 13.00
C LYS A 115 9.69 -11.19 12.93
N GLN A 116 10.16 -10.08 12.39
CA GLN A 116 11.56 -9.77 12.33
C GLN A 116 12.10 -9.26 13.67
N PHE A 117 11.27 -8.91 14.66
CA PHE A 117 11.67 -8.51 16.01
C PHE A 117 12.28 -9.67 16.81
#